data_AF-A0A2N3N7S2-F1
#
_entry.id   AF-A0A2N3N7S2-F1
#
_cell.length_a   1.000
_cell.length_b   1.000
_cell.length_c   1.000
_cell.angle_alpha   90.00
_cell.angle_beta   90.00
_cell.angle_gamma   90.00
#
_symmetry.space_group_name_H-M   'P 1'
#
loop_
_entity.id
_entity.type
_entity.pdbx_description
1 polymer ?
#
loop_
_entity_poly.entity_id
_entity_poly.type
_entity_poly.pdbx_seq_one_letter_code
_entity_poly.pdbx_strand_id
1 'polypeptide(L)'
;MEEIEKVVDYMVYMTYNLHGQTETLGSLSMITKARVLSNKVIVGVSSYSYSFCMATAGYTGMDCSYTGSSTVSDAKPGQYTNTSSYLANTEIKEIISNNGNIQTWVDKDSDSNILVYDDIEWVAWMDDATKKRREELYRSYHFRGTCDWAVDLQNFVEPPNYTGGDTASNADNIGWLDVKQNLFETGRPTCDLERRTGSWVSISCTKDEVASVTSYLPWQRWEAADASSAWDDGDF
;
A
#
# COMPACT_ATOMS: atom_id res chain seq x y z
N MET A 1 12.47 6.16 -20.12
CA MET A 1 12.65 4.87 -19.42
C MET A 1 14.06 4.34 -19.58
N GLU A 2 14.58 4.22 -20.80
CA GLU A 2 15.97 3.80 -21.06
C GLU A 2 17.02 4.61 -20.28
N GLU A 3 16.94 5.95 -20.26
CA GLU A 3 17.89 6.77 -19.48
C GLU A 3 17.72 6.61 -17.96
N ILE A 4 16.50 6.34 -17.48
CA ILE A 4 16.23 6.10 -16.05
C ILE A 4 16.80 4.73 -15.64
N GLU A 5 16.62 3.72 -16.49
CA GLU A 5 17.10 2.36 -16.26
C GLU A 5 18.62 2.29 -16.04
N LYS A 6 19.38 3.17 -16.71
CA LYS A 6 20.85 3.23 -16.58
C LYS A 6 21.33 3.71 -15.22
N VAL A 7 20.54 4.49 -14.50
CA VAL A 7 20.97 5.18 -13.26
C VAL A 7 20.33 4.63 -11.99
N VAL A 8 19.32 3.77 -12.10
CA VAL A 8 18.63 3.16 -10.95
C VAL A 8 18.98 1.68 -10.80
N ASP A 9 19.09 1.21 -9.56
CA ASP A 9 19.28 -0.21 -9.24
C ASP A 9 18.04 -1.05 -9.57
N TYR A 10 16.87 -0.46 -9.35
CA TYR A 10 15.57 -1.05 -9.64
C TYR A 10 14.49 0.01 -9.87
N MET A 11 13.39 -0.39 -10.49
CA MET A 11 12.17 0.38 -10.65
C MET A 11 11.02 -0.34 -9.97
N VAL A 12 10.39 0.30 -8.99
CA VAL A 12 9.11 -0.17 -8.46
C VAL A 12 8.03 0.24 -9.45
N TYR A 13 7.38 -0.74 -10.06
CA TYR A 13 6.32 -0.51 -11.02
C TYR A 13 4.97 -0.83 -10.38
N MET A 14 4.20 0.23 -10.11
CA MET A 14 2.99 0.22 -9.29
C MET A 14 1.80 -0.37 -10.07
N THR A 15 1.79 -1.69 -10.27
CA THR A 15 0.78 -2.42 -11.07
C THR A 15 -0.48 -2.75 -10.27
N TYR A 16 -0.95 -1.79 -9.48
CA TYR A 16 -2.22 -1.84 -8.75
C TYR A 16 -3.03 -0.58 -9.10
N ASN A 17 -4.29 -0.50 -8.65
CA ASN A 17 -5.31 0.42 -9.19
C ASN A 17 -5.74 0.08 -10.63
N LEU A 18 -5.60 -1.20 -10.98
CA LEU A 18 -6.08 -1.80 -12.21
C LEU A 18 -7.23 -2.76 -11.87
N HIS A 19 -8.02 -3.12 -12.87
CA HIS A 19 -9.22 -3.94 -12.71
C HIS A 19 -8.95 -5.45 -12.90
N GLY A 20 -7.72 -5.86 -13.23
CA GLY A 20 -7.37 -7.28 -13.30
C GLY A 20 -5.98 -7.63 -13.82
N GLN A 21 -5.71 -8.94 -13.92
CA GLN A 21 -4.42 -9.49 -14.33
C GLN A 21 -4.04 -9.14 -15.78
N THR A 22 -4.99 -9.12 -16.71
CA THR A 22 -4.72 -8.76 -18.12
C THR A 22 -4.11 -7.37 -18.26
N GLU A 23 -4.65 -6.38 -17.54
CA GLU A 23 -4.11 -5.01 -17.53
C GLU A 23 -2.72 -4.97 -16.90
N THR A 24 -2.52 -5.72 -15.81
CA THR A 24 -1.23 -5.87 -15.15
C THR A 24 -0.18 -6.41 -16.12
N LEU A 25 -0.45 -7.53 -16.80
CA LEU A 25 0.46 -8.12 -17.78
C LEU A 25 0.67 -7.20 -19.01
N GLY A 26 -0.37 -6.48 -19.43
CA GLY A 26 -0.27 -5.45 -20.46
C GLY A 26 0.73 -4.36 -20.06
N SER A 27 0.62 -3.82 -18.85
CA SER A 27 1.53 -2.79 -18.33
C SER A 27 2.98 -3.29 -18.21
N LEU A 28 3.18 -4.54 -17.78
CA LEU A 28 4.49 -5.19 -17.72
C LEU A 28 5.11 -5.39 -19.12
N SER A 29 4.27 -5.67 -20.12
CA SER A 29 4.71 -5.69 -21.53
C SER A 29 5.14 -4.30 -21.99
N MET A 30 4.45 -3.24 -21.57
CA MET A 30 4.78 -1.87 -21.96
C MET A 30 6.13 -1.41 -21.40
N ILE A 31 6.41 -1.67 -20.11
CA ILE A 31 7.70 -1.25 -19.50
C ILE A 31 8.89 -2.00 -20.08
N THR A 32 8.74 -3.30 -20.39
CA THR A 32 9.78 -4.10 -21.03
C THR A 32 10.01 -3.67 -22.49
N LYS A 33 8.95 -3.36 -23.24
CA LYS A 33 9.05 -2.76 -24.59
C LYS A 33 9.69 -1.37 -24.58
N ALA A 34 9.57 -0.64 -23.47
CA ALA A 34 10.26 0.63 -23.26
C ALA A 34 11.75 0.48 -22.89
N ARG A 35 12.33 -0.71 -23.11
CA ARG A 35 13.74 -1.08 -22.90
C ARG A 35 14.18 -1.11 -21.45
N VAL A 36 13.25 -1.36 -20.52
CA VAL A 36 13.62 -1.69 -19.14
C VAL A 36 13.79 -3.20 -19.02
N LEU A 37 14.94 -3.65 -18.54
CA LEU A 37 15.19 -5.08 -18.29
C LEU A 37 14.27 -5.58 -17.16
N SER A 38 13.62 -6.74 -17.36
CA SER A 38 12.70 -7.31 -16.35
C SER A 38 13.36 -7.49 -14.98
N ASN A 39 14.63 -7.88 -14.93
CA ASN A 39 15.39 -8.07 -13.69
C ASN A 39 15.74 -6.77 -12.94
N LYS A 40 15.38 -5.60 -13.49
CA LYS A 40 15.40 -4.31 -12.80
C LYS A 40 14.00 -3.84 -12.38
N VAL A 41 12.94 -4.53 -12.77
CA VAL A 41 11.57 -4.16 -12.41
C VAL A 41 11.10 -4.98 -11.21
N ILE A 42 10.66 -4.28 -10.16
CA ILE A 42 9.96 -4.83 -9.00
C ILE A 42 8.47 -4.55 -9.20
N VAL A 43 7.64 -5.59 -9.18
CA VAL A 43 6.21 -5.49 -9.53
C VAL A 43 5.37 -5.19 -8.29
N GLY A 44 4.53 -4.16 -8.36
CA GLY A 44 3.68 -3.74 -7.25
C GLY A 44 2.53 -4.70 -6.96
N VAL A 45 2.27 -4.98 -5.69
CA VAL A 45 1.10 -5.71 -5.18
C VAL A 45 0.38 -4.92 -4.07
N SER A 46 -0.92 -5.20 -3.99
CA SER A 46 -1.94 -4.64 -3.10
C SER A 46 -2.08 -5.18 -1.68
N SER A 47 -1.94 -4.37 -0.63
CA SER A 47 -2.55 -4.65 0.70
C SER A 47 -3.80 -3.84 0.97
N TYR A 48 -4.34 -3.21 -0.06
CA TYR A 48 -5.63 -2.56 -0.06
C TYR A 48 -6.36 -2.88 -1.35
N SER A 49 -7.62 -2.49 -1.40
CA SER A 49 -8.46 -2.66 -2.57
C SER A 49 -9.46 -1.53 -2.72
N TYR A 50 -9.94 -1.35 -3.95
CA TYR A 50 -11.04 -0.45 -4.21
C TYR A 50 -12.38 -1.17 -4.03
N SER A 51 -13.24 -0.61 -3.18
CA SER A 51 -14.61 -1.05 -2.98
C SER A 51 -15.60 -0.19 -3.75
N PHE A 52 -16.74 -0.80 -4.11
CA PHE A 52 -17.80 -0.18 -4.87
C PHE A 52 -19.16 -0.53 -4.30
N CYS A 53 -20.07 0.45 -4.27
CA CYS A 53 -21.48 0.21 -3.96
C CYS A 53 -22.21 -0.18 -5.25
N MET A 54 -22.69 -1.41 -5.32
CA MET A 54 -23.44 -1.94 -6.47
C MET A 54 -24.79 -1.24 -6.60
N ALA A 55 -25.14 -0.82 -7.83
CA ALA A 55 -26.45 -0.24 -8.11
C ALA A 55 -27.60 -1.24 -8.01
N THR A 56 -27.30 -2.54 -8.07
CA THR A 56 -28.29 -3.62 -7.94
C THR A 56 -27.69 -4.78 -7.17
N ALA A 57 -28.29 -5.12 -6.03
CA ALA A 57 -27.87 -6.24 -5.20
C ALA A 57 -27.89 -7.56 -6.00
N GLY A 58 -26.85 -8.36 -5.84
CA GLY A 58 -26.70 -9.66 -6.50
C GLY A 58 -26.30 -9.61 -7.98
N TYR A 59 -26.14 -8.42 -8.58
CA TYR A 59 -25.55 -8.29 -9.92
C TYR A 59 -24.06 -7.98 -9.80
N THR A 60 -23.20 -8.96 -10.01
CA THR A 60 -21.74 -8.86 -9.75
C THR A 60 -20.89 -9.05 -11.01
N GLY A 61 -21.51 -9.07 -12.18
CA GLY A 61 -20.84 -9.27 -13.46
C GLY A 61 -20.04 -8.05 -13.93
N MET A 62 -19.28 -8.23 -15.01
CA MET A 62 -18.42 -7.19 -15.61
C MET A 62 -19.19 -5.92 -16.01
N ASP A 63 -20.45 -6.06 -16.42
CA ASP A 63 -21.32 -4.93 -16.81
C ASP A 63 -22.15 -4.38 -15.63
N CYS A 64 -21.80 -4.72 -14.39
CA CYS A 64 -22.46 -4.17 -13.22
C CYS A 64 -22.20 -2.66 -13.11
N SER A 65 -23.27 -1.91 -12.85
CA SER A 65 -23.18 -0.49 -12.54
C SER A 65 -22.99 -0.29 -11.03
N TYR A 66 -22.22 0.74 -10.68
CA TYR A 66 -22.00 1.17 -9.31
C TYR A 66 -22.59 2.56 -9.10
N THR A 67 -22.95 2.88 -7.86
CA THR A 67 -23.46 4.22 -7.50
C THR A 67 -22.32 5.16 -7.11
N GLY A 68 -22.65 6.43 -6.87
CA GLY A 68 -21.70 7.51 -6.67
C GLY A 68 -21.55 8.42 -7.89
N SER A 69 -20.56 9.30 -7.82
CA SER A 69 -20.19 10.24 -8.88
C SER A 69 -18.70 10.09 -9.23
N SER A 70 -18.21 10.85 -10.21
CA SER A 70 -16.79 10.83 -10.58
C SER A 70 -15.85 11.30 -9.47
N THR A 71 -16.36 11.96 -8.42
CA THR A 71 -15.56 12.51 -7.32
C THR A 71 -15.97 12.02 -5.93
N VAL A 72 -17.07 11.29 -5.81
CA VAL A 72 -17.61 10.79 -4.54
C VAL A 72 -18.07 9.36 -4.72
N SER A 73 -17.52 8.44 -3.94
CA SER A 73 -17.95 7.04 -3.91
C SER A 73 -19.02 6.84 -2.83
N ASP A 74 -20.07 6.11 -3.18
CA ASP A 74 -21.12 5.67 -2.24
C ASP A 74 -20.73 4.38 -1.51
N ALA A 75 -19.58 3.78 -1.83
CA ALA A 75 -19.08 2.59 -1.13
C ALA A 75 -18.84 2.92 0.35
N LYS A 76 -19.21 1.97 1.21
CA LYS A 76 -19.06 2.11 2.66
C LYS A 76 -17.57 2.32 3.02
N PRO A 77 -17.22 3.40 3.74
CA PRO A 77 -15.85 3.63 4.17
C PRO A 77 -15.41 2.55 5.18
N GLY A 78 -14.14 2.16 5.10
CA GLY A 78 -13.52 1.30 6.12
C GLY A 78 -13.52 1.96 7.50
N GLN A 79 -13.62 1.16 8.55
CA GLN A 79 -13.66 1.65 9.93
C GLN A 79 -12.37 2.37 10.34
N TYR A 80 -11.22 1.94 9.82
CA TYR A 80 -9.89 2.43 10.19
C TYR A 80 -9.30 3.33 9.12
N THR A 81 -9.46 2.97 7.84
CA THR A 81 -9.02 3.80 6.71
C THR A 81 -9.91 5.02 6.51
N ASN A 82 -11.17 4.96 6.96
CA ASN A 82 -12.16 6.03 6.94
C ASN A 82 -12.27 6.75 5.58
N THR A 83 -12.11 5.98 4.50
CA THR A 83 -12.10 6.49 3.13
C THR A 83 -13.05 5.64 2.29
N SER A 84 -14.09 6.27 1.73
CA SER A 84 -15.00 5.60 0.81
C SER A 84 -14.25 5.09 -0.41
N SER A 85 -14.65 3.92 -0.89
CA SER A 85 -13.96 3.13 -1.93
C SER A 85 -12.62 2.55 -1.56
N TYR A 86 -12.06 2.75 -0.37
CA TYR A 86 -10.74 2.24 -0.03
C TYR A 86 -10.83 1.36 1.21
N LEU A 87 -10.43 0.09 1.08
CA LEU A 87 -10.40 -0.86 2.18
C LEU A 87 -9.01 -1.48 2.30
N ALA A 88 -8.48 -1.48 3.52
CA ALA A 88 -7.28 -2.23 3.83
C ALA A 88 -7.57 -3.74 3.87
N ASN A 89 -6.59 -4.57 3.54
CA ASN A 89 -6.72 -6.02 3.64
C ASN A 89 -7.08 -6.46 5.08
N THR A 90 -6.61 -5.75 6.10
CA THR A 90 -6.98 -6.02 7.49
C THR A 90 -8.47 -5.79 7.76
N GLU A 91 -9.07 -4.74 7.18
CA GLU A 91 -10.50 -4.44 7.29
C GLU A 91 -11.33 -5.50 6.54
N ILE A 92 -10.87 -5.91 5.35
CA ILE A 92 -11.53 -6.95 4.57
C ILE A 92 -11.51 -8.29 5.33
N LYS A 93 -10.37 -8.67 5.93
CA LYS A 93 -10.26 -9.86 6.78
C LYS A 93 -11.20 -9.79 7.98
N GLU A 94 -11.33 -8.63 8.61
CA GLU A 94 -12.27 -8.42 9.72
C GLU A 94 -13.73 -8.58 9.28
N ILE A 95 -14.13 -7.95 8.16
CA ILE A 95 -15.47 -8.10 7.56
C ILE A 95 -15.80 -9.57 7.32
N ILE A 96 -14.86 -10.32 6.76
CA ILE A 96 -15.01 -11.76 6.52
C ILE A 96 -15.15 -12.52 7.84
N SER A 97 -14.36 -12.18 8.87
CA SER A 97 -14.36 -12.88 10.16
C SER A 97 -15.61 -12.63 11.01
N ASN A 98 -16.28 -11.49 10.82
CA ASN A 98 -17.47 -11.11 11.57
C ASN A 98 -18.73 -11.92 11.18
N ASN A 99 -18.62 -12.88 10.24
CA ASN A 99 -19.67 -13.83 9.84
C ASN A 99 -21.03 -13.20 9.50
N GLY A 100 -20.99 -12.05 8.82
CA GLY A 100 -22.18 -11.40 8.27
C GLY A 100 -22.73 -12.10 7.03
N ASN A 101 -23.70 -11.46 6.38
CA ASN A 101 -24.16 -11.87 5.05
C ASN A 101 -23.08 -11.52 4.02
N ILE A 102 -22.21 -12.49 3.74
CA ILE A 102 -21.07 -12.32 2.82
C ILE A 102 -21.06 -13.39 1.73
N GLN A 103 -20.50 -13.05 0.58
CA GLN A 103 -20.16 -13.98 -0.49
C GLN A 103 -18.71 -13.76 -0.88
N THR A 104 -17.93 -14.84 -1.00
CA THR A 104 -16.53 -14.77 -1.41
C THR A 104 -16.22 -15.83 -2.47
N TRP A 105 -15.45 -15.44 -3.48
CA TRP A 105 -14.95 -16.35 -4.51
C TRP A 105 -13.67 -15.81 -5.14
N VAL A 106 -12.91 -16.67 -5.81
CA VAL A 106 -11.79 -16.23 -6.65
C VAL A 106 -12.29 -16.07 -8.07
N ASP A 107 -12.22 -14.86 -8.60
CA ASP A 107 -12.40 -14.62 -10.02
C ASP A 107 -11.12 -15.02 -10.76
N LYS A 108 -11.22 -16.06 -11.59
CA LYS A 108 -10.08 -16.68 -12.26
C LYS A 108 -9.54 -15.79 -13.39
N ASP A 109 -10.39 -15.00 -14.02
CA ASP A 109 -10.00 -14.18 -15.17
C ASP A 109 -9.18 -12.96 -14.71
N SER A 110 -9.56 -12.34 -13.59
CA SER A 110 -8.77 -11.26 -12.99
C SER A 110 -7.69 -11.73 -12.00
N ASP A 111 -7.68 -13.00 -11.60
CA ASP A 111 -6.89 -13.55 -10.48
C ASP A 111 -7.01 -12.67 -9.23
N SER A 112 -8.24 -12.44 -8.80
CA SER A 112 -8.58 -11.61 -7.64
C SER A 112 -9.59 -12.33 -6.75
N ASN A 113 -9.50 -12.12 -5.43
CA ASN A 113 -10.57 -12.54 -4.53
C ASN A 113 -11.66 -11.48 -4.59
N ILE A 114 -12.89 -11.91 -4.74
CA ILE A 114 -14.05 -11.04 -4.69
C ILE A 114 -14.76 -11.26 -3.36
N LEU A 115 -15.13 -10.17 -2.70
CA LEU A 115 -16.01 -10.18 -1.54
C LEU A 115 -17.21 -9.28 -1.85
N VAL A 116 -18.40 -9.83 -1.61
CA VAL A 116 -19.64 -9.06 -1.52
C VAL A 116 -20.13 -9.12 -0.08
N TYR A 117 -20.46 -7.98 0.51
CA TYR A 117 -20.96 -7.86 1.88
C TYR A 117 -22.06 -6.81 1.96
N ASP A 118 -22.85 -6.82 3.03
CA ASP A 118 -23.98 -5.90 3.26
C ASP A 118 -24.93 -5.81 2.03
N ASP A 119 -25.07 -6.91 1.27
CA ASP A 119 -25.84 -7.08 0.03
C ASP A 119 -25.41 -6.26 -1.20
N ILE A 120 -24.80 -5.09 -1.01
CA ILE A 120 -24.49 -4.12 -2.07
C ILE A 120 -23.02 -3.71 -2.12
N GLU A 121 -22.21 -4.00 -1.12
CA GLU A 121 -20.80 -3.63 -1.14
C GLU A 121 -19.99 -4.71 -1.84
N TRP A 122 -19.15 -4.31 -2.79
CA TRP A 122 -18.32 -5.21 -3.60
C TRP A 122 -16.87 -4.78 -3.52
N VAL A 123 -15.94 -5.72 -3.34
CA VAL A 123 -14.50 -5.45 -3.33
C VAL A 123 -13.72 -6.58 -3.99
N ALA A 124 -12.77 -6.23 -4.85
CA ALA A 124 -11.77 -7.15 -5.42
C ALA A 124 -10.43 -6.95 -4.75
N TRP A 125 -9.91 -7.98 -4.09
CA TRP A 125 -8.74 -7.90 -3.23
C TRP A 125 -7.80 -9.09 -3.36
N MET A 126 -6.59 -8.93 -2.81
CA MET A 126 -5.54 -9.95 -2.84
C MET A 126 -5.25 -10.43 -1.42
N ASP A 127 -5.65 -11.66 -1.12
CA ASP A 127 -5.16 -12.40 0.02
C ASP A 127 -3.71 -12.87 -0.20
N ASP A 128 -3.09 -13.43 0.84
CA ASP A 128 -1.69 -13.86 0.80
C ASP A 128 -1.47 -14.97 -0.24
N ALA A 129 -2.46 -15.84 -0.47
CA ALA A 129 -2.39 -16.87 -1.50
C ALA A 129 -2.36 -16.27 -2.91
N THR A 130 -3.17 -15.24 -3.18
CA THR A 130 -3.19 -14.54 -4.47
C THR A 130 -1.91 -13.75 -4.70
N LYS A 131 -1.41 -13.05 -3.67
CA LYS A 131 -0.10 -12.38 -3.74
C LYS A 131 1.02 -13.35 -4.09
N LYS A 132 1.03 -14.53 -3.45
CA LYS A 132 2.01 -15.58 -3.73
C LYS A 132 1.90 -16.09 -5.16
N ARG A 133 0.69 -16.37 -5.68
CA ARG A 133 0.50 -16.76 -7.08
C ARG A 133 1.03 -15.70 -8.06
N ARG A 134 0.77 -14.42 -7.78
CA ARG A 134 1.29 -13.31 -8.60
C ARG A 134 2.81 -13.18 -8.51
N GLU A 135 3.39 -13.34 -7.34
CA GLU A 135 4.85 -13.37 -7.17
C GLU A 135 5.49 -14.48 -8.02
N GLU A 136 4.93 -15.69 -7.98
CA GLU A 136 5.39 -16.84 -8.78
C GLU A 136 5.27 -16.55 -10.29
N LEU A 137 4.17 -15.92 -10.73
CA LEU A 137 3.98 -15.49 -12.11
C LEU A 137 5.05 -14.46 -12.53
N TYR A 138 5.29 -13.42 -11.73
CA TYR A 138 6.27 -12.38 -12.07
C TYR A 138 7.70 -12.94 -12.07
N ARG A 139 8.01 -13.85 -11.14
CA ARG A 139 9.27 -14.58 -11.12
C ARG A 139 9.46 -15.40 -12.40
N SER A 140 8.40 -16.03 -12.92
CA SER A 140 8.46 -16.78 -14.19
C SER A 140 8.78 -15.91 -15.41
N TYR A 141 8.48 -14.61 -15.35
CA TYR A 141 8.84 -13.61 -16.37
C TYR A 141 10.18 -12.91 -16.10
N HIS A 142 10.98 -13.42 -15.16
CA HIS A 142 12.28 -12.88 -14.77
C HIS A 142 12.22 -11.45 -14.22
N PHE A 143 11.09 -11.05 -13.63
CA PHE A 143 11.03 -9.83 -12.84
C PHE A 143 11.84 -9.96 -11.55
N ARG A 144 12.37 -8.84 -11.04
CA ARG A 144 13.29 -8.83 -9.89
C ARG A 144 12.64 -9.30 -8.60
N GLY A 145 11.35 -9.03 -8.44
CA GLY A 145 10.57 -9.35 -7.25
C GLY A 145 9.27 -8.55 -7.19
N THR A 146 8.68 -8.49 -6.00
CA THR A 146 7.45 -7.74 -5.71
C THR A 146 7.64 -6.69 -4.64
N CYS A 147 6.85 -5.62 -4.69
CA CYS A 147 6.76 -4.58 -3.65
C CYS A 147 5.31 -4.45 -3.21
N ASP A 148 5.06 -4.50 -1.90
CA ASP A 148 3.71 -4.43 -1.34
C ASP A 148 3.37 -3.02 -0.88
N TRP A 149 2.20 -2.53 -1.28
CA TRP A 149 1.62 -1.29 -0.77
C TRP A 149 0.35 -1.56 0.03
N ALA A 150 0.33 -1.34 1.34
CA ALA A 150 1.47 -1.08 2.23
C ALA A 150 1.37 -1.94 3.48
N VAL A 151 2.46 -2.01 4.22
CA VAL A 151 2.62 -2.92 5.37
C VAL A 151 1.56 -2.71 6.46
N ASP A 152 1.16 -1.46 6.71
CA ASP A 152 0.16 -1.07 7.70
C ASP A 152 -1.26 -1.55 7.34
N LEU A 153 -1.49 -1.92 6.08
CA LEU A 153 -2.81 -2.33 5.57
C LEU A 153 -2.99 -3.85 5.60
N GLN A 154 -1.92 -4.61 5.84
CA GLN A 154 -1.90 -6.08 5.72
C GLN A 154 -2.66 -6.79 6.84
N ASN A 155 -2.36 -6.42 8.08
CA ASN A 155 -2.82 -7.08 9.31
C ASN A 155 -2.83 -6.08 10.47
N PHE A 156 -3.72 -6.29 11.43
CA PHE A 156 -3.60 -5.66 12.74
C PHE A 156 -2.34 -6.18 13.45
N VAL A 157 -1.67 -5.26 14.13
CA VAL A 157 -0.48 -5.53 14.93
C VAL A 157 -0.78 -5.29 16.40
N GLU A 158 -0.39 -6.24 17.24
CA GLU A 158 -0.41 -6.06 18.69
C GLU A 158 0.71 -5.12 19.13
N PRO A 159 0.54 -4.39 20.25
CA PRO A 159 1.62 -3.60 20.81
C PRO A 159 2.84 -4.47 21.16
N PRO A 160 4.06 -3.93 21.10
CA PRO A 160 5.27 -4.67 21.44
C PRO A 160 5.26 -5.16 22.90
N ASN A 161 5.73 -6.39 23.12
CA ASN A 161 5.96 -6.93 24.46
C ASN A 161 7.32 -6.45 24.97
N TYR A 162 7.36 -5.82 26.14
CA TYR A 162 8.61 -5.38 26.76
C TYR A 162 9.13 -6.46 27.71
N THR A 163 10.37 -6.91 27.50
CA THR A 163 10.99 -7.93 28.36
C THR A 163 11.80 -7.28 29.48
N GLY A 164 11.25 -7.23 30.70
CA GLY A 164 11.93 -7.28 32.02
C GLY A 164 13.02 -6.26 32.39
N GLY A 165 13.53 -5.44 31.47
CA GLY A 165 14.53 -4.40 31.73
C GLY A 165 13.94 -2.99 31.80
N ASP A 166 12.73 -2.81 31.28
CA ASP A 166 12.03 -1.53 31.26
C ASP A 166 11.28 -1.34 32.58
N THR A 167 11.76 -0.43 33.43
CA THR A 167 11.29 -0.20 34.80
C THR A 167 9.94 0.52 34.88
N ALA A 168 8.98 0.17 34.02
CA ALA A 168 7.61 0.64 34.13
C ALA A 168 6.79 -0.42 34.89
N SER A 169 6.10 0.01 35.95
CA SER A 169 5.32 -0.83 36.88
C SER A 169 4.12 -1.59 36.26
N ASN A 170 4.01 -1.65 34.93
CA ASN A 170 2.92 -2.26 34.15
C ASN A 170 3.42 -2.96 32.85
N ALA A 171 4.68 -3.40 32.78
CA ALA A 171 5.30 -3.93 31.56
C ALA A 171 4.56 -5.12 30.89
N ASP A 172 3.69 -5.83 31.61
CA ASP A 172 3.01 -7.03 31.12
C ASP A 172 1.69 -6.77 30.37
N ASN A 173 1.19 -5.52 30.32
CA ASN A 173 -0.09 -5.19 29.66
C ASN A 173 -0.10 -3.78 29.07
N ILE A 174 0.86 -3.49 28.19
CA ILE A 174 1.01 -2.20 27.52
C ILE A 174 0.09 -2.17 26.31
N GLY A 175 -0.86 -1.23 26.29
CA GLY A 175 -1.74 -0.99 25.14
C GLY A 175 -1.12 -0.02 24.12
N TRP A 176 -1.71 0.05 22.92
CA TRP A 176 -1.31 1.05 21.92
C TRP A 176 -1.40 2.51 22.41
N LEU A 177 -2.28 2.80 23.38
CA LEU A 177 -2.37 4.12 24.00
C LEU A 177 -1.11 4.44 24.82
N ASP A 178 -0.62 3.48 25.60
CA ASP A 178 0.59 3.61 26.40
C ASP A 178 1.83 3.76 25.49
N VAL A 179 1.91 2.96 24.42
CA VAL A 179 2.96 3.10 23.40
C VAL A 179 2.93 4.50 22.81
N LYS A 180 1.76 4.98 22.37
CA LYS A 180 1.61 6.34 21.79
C LYS A 180 2.00 7.42 22.79
N GLN A 181 1.58 7.31 24.05
CA GLN A 181 1.91 8.28 25.08
C GLN A 181 3.42 8.31 25.35
N ASN A 182 4.06 7.14 25.48
CA ASN A 182 5.50 7.04 25.63
C ASN A 182 6.24 7.68 24.44
N LEU A 183 5.78 7.47 23.20
CA LEU A 183 6.36 8.13 22.01
C LEU A 183 6.31 9.67 22.09
N PHE A 184 5.28 10.25 22.71
CA PHE A 184 5.18 11.69 22.91
C PHE A 184 6.10 12.20 24.03
N GLU A 185 6.26 11.40 25.09
CA GLU A 185 7.03 11.78 26.29
C GLU A 185 8.54 11.59 26.12
N THR A 186 8.96 10.45 25.55
CA THR A 186 10.38 10.08 25.42
C THR A 186 10.98 10.45 24.06
N GLY A 187 10.16 10.92 23.13
CA GLY A 187 10.51 10.98 21.72
C GLY A 187 10.43 9.60 21.06
N ARG A 188 10.41 9.57 19.72
CA ARG A 188 10.25 8.32 18.95
C ARG A 188 11.52 7.45 19.08
N PRO A 189 11.43 6.15 19.42
CA PRO A 189 12.56 5.23 19.62
C PRO A 189 13.50 5.10 18.43
N THR A 190 13.02 5.42 17.22
CA THR A 190 13.78 5.38 15.97
C THR A 190 14.41 6.73 15.61
N CYS A 191 14.22 7.76 16.43
CA CYS A 191 14.83 9.06 16.24
C CYS A 191 16.09 9.13 17.11
N ASP A 192 17.17 8.50 16.68
CA ASP A 192 18.49 9.01 17.07
C ASP A 192 18.65 10.39 16.43
N LEU A 193 18.25 11.42 17.17
CA LEU A 193 18.31 12.81 16.72
C LEU A 193 19.75 13.28 16.51
N GLU A 194 20.73 12.60 17.13
CA GLU A 194 22.15 12.92 16.94
C GLU A 194 22.69 12.34 15.63
N ARG A 195 22.12 11.20 15.18
CA ARG A 195 22.47 10.59 13.89
C ARG A 195 21.84 11.28 12.70
N ARG A 196 20.77 12.07 12.88
CA ARG A 196 20.13 12.76 11.76
C ARG A 196 20.99 13.89 11.22
N THR A 197 21.48 13.73 10.01
CA THR A 197 22.31 14.70 9.32
C THR A 197 21.49 15.52 8.33
N GLY A 198 21.89 16.77 8.10
CA GLY A 198 21.28 17.62 7.08
C GLY A 198 19.97 18.31 7.51
N SER A 199 19.37 18.97 6.52
CA SER A 199 18.21 19.84 6.63
C SER A 199 16.86 19.12 6.42
N TRP A 200 16.86 17.88 5.92
CA TRP A 200 15.64 17.12 5.58
C TRP A 200 14.63 17.01 6.74
N VAL A 201 15.10 17.02 7.99
CA VAL A 201 14.28 16.98 9.21
C VAL A 201 13.44 18.24 9.45
N SER A 202 13.77 19.34 8.75
CA SER A 202 13.16 20.66 8.92
C SER A 202 12.43 21.15 7.67
N ILE A 203 12.30 20.30 6.65
CA ILE A 203 11.66 20.66 5.40
C ILE A 203 10.14 20.69 5.57
N SER A 204 9.53 21.76 5.09
CA SER A 204 8.08 21.94 5.09
C SER A 204 7.45 21.37 3.82
N CYS A 205 6.23 20.84 3.96
CA CYS A 205 5.37 20.48 2.82
C CYS A 205 4.99 21.67 1.93
N THR A 206 5.28 22.90 2.36
CA THR A 206 5.02 24.14 1.59
C THR A 206 6.18 24.57 0.71
N LYS A 207 7.30 23.84 0.71
CA LYS A 207 8.44 24.14 -0.16
C LYS A 207 8.02 23.90 -1.61
N ASP A 208 8.30 24.83 -2.52
CA ASP A 208 7.76 24.80 -3.89
C ASP A 208 8.16 23.52 -4.64
N GLU A 209 9.40 23.04 -4.44
CA GLU A 209 9.90 21.79 -5.03
C GLU A 209 9.20 20.54 -4.47
N VAL A 210 8.59 20.63 -3.29
CA VAL A 210 7.81 19.55 -2.67
C VAL A 210 6.33 19.66 -3.06
N ALA A 211 5.77 20.87 -3.03
CA ALA A 211 4.34 21.13 -3.22
C ALA A 211 3.91 21.14 -4.69
N SER A 212 4.75 21.63 -5.61
CA SER A 212 4.40 21.65 -7.03
C SER A 212 4.49 20.24 -7.61
N VAL A 213 3.50 19.80 -8.38
CA VAL A 213 3.49 18.45 -8.99
C VAL A 213 4.19 18.39 -10.36
N THR A 214 4.35 19.51 -11.06
CA THR A 214 4.82 19.50 -12.47
C THR A 214 5.98 20.45 -12.77
N SER A 215 6.33 21.36 -11.86
CA SER A 215 7.29 22.44 -12.16
C SER A 215 8.77 22.06 -12.00
N TYR A 216 9.07 20.92 -11.37
CA TYR A 216 10.43 20.55 -10.97
C TYR A 216 10.80 19.13 -11.41
N LEU A 217 12.03 19.00 -11.88
CA LEU A 217 12.63 17.71 -12.25
C LEU A 217 12.92 16.87 -10.99
N PRO A 218 12.92 15.52 -11.10
CA PRO A 218 13.15 14.65 -9.95
C PRO A 218 14.41 14.96 -9.13
N TRP A 219 15.53 15.28 -9.79
CA TRP A 219 16.79 15.60 -9.10
C TRP A 219 16.74 16.93 -8.32
N GLN A 220 16.02 17.93 -8.82
CA GLN A 220 15.80 19.20 -8.11
C GLN A 220 14.98 18.97 -6.85
N ARG A 221 14.01 18.05 -6.91
CA ARG A 221 13.21 17.66 -5.75
C ARG A 221 14.02 16.87 -4.74
N TRP A 222 14.85 15.95 -5.23
CA TRP A 222 15.78 15.17 -4.40
C TRP A 222 16.73 16.09 -3.61
N GLU A 223 17.35 17.05 -4.28
CA GLU A 223 18.22 18.05 -3.67
C GLU A 223 17.43 18.97 -2.71
N ALA A 224 16.26 19.47 -3.14
CA ALA A 224 15.44 20.34 -2.32
C ALA A 224 14.89 19.65 -1.06
N ALA A 225 14.64 18.33 -1.12
CA ALA A 225 14.23 17.50 0.00
C ALA A 225 15.42 17.06 0.88
N ASP A 226 16.66 17.42 0.50
CA ASP A 226 17.89 16.91 1.12
C ASP A 226 17.84 15.38 1.31
N ALA A 227 17.32 14.72 0.27
CA ALA A 227 16.96 13.31 0.32
C ALA A 227 18.19 12.40 0.43
N SER A 228 19.38 12.89 0.06
CA SER A 228 20.64 12.16 0.28
C SER A 228 20.94 12.02 1.77
N SER A 229 20.88 13.11 2.54
CA SER A 229 21.10 13.05 3.99
C SER A 229 20.03 12.20 4.67
N ALA A 230 18.77 12.31 4.22
CA ALA A 230 17.68 11.46 4.70
C ALA A 230 17.91 9.97 4.41
N TRP A 231 18.48 9.65 3.25
CA TRP A 231 18.81 8.29 2.85
C TRP A 231 19.94 7.71 3.71
N ASP A 232 21.03 8.45 3.85
CA ASP A 232 22.19 8.04 4.66
C ASP A 232 21.82 7.83 6.15
N ASP A 233 20.89 8.65 6.66
CA ASP A 233 20.36 8.50 8.01
C ASP A 233 19.48 7.26 8.19
N GLY A 234 18.84 6.79 7.11
CA GLY A 234 17.92 5.65 7.07
C GLY A 234 18.57 4.28 6.85
N ASP A 235 19.80 4.25 6.34
CA ASP A 235 20.57 3.02 6.16
C ASP A 235 21.08 2.50 7.53
N PHE A 236 20.50 1.41 8.01
CA PHE A 236 20.85 0.74 9.28
C PHE A 236 22.19 -0.02 9.19
#